data_AF-A0A2P8CPP0-F1
#
_entry.id   AF-A0A2P8CPP0-F1
#
_cell.length_a   1.000
_cell.length_b   1.000
_cell.length_c   1.000
_cell.angle_alpha   90.00
_cell.angle_beta   90.00
_cell.angle_gamma   90.00
#
_symmetry.space_group_name_H-M   'P 1'
#
loop_
_entity.id
_entity.type
_entity.pdbx_description
1 polymer ?
#
loop_
_entity_poly.entity_id
_entity_poly.type
_entity_poly.pdbx_seq_one_letter_code
_entity_poly.pdbx_strand_id
1 'polypeptide(L)' 'MDEVEVEVVVAHSERATLRIGDVFLKVDADQARIDAEAEVMALAPVPTPEVLWCRPPVLAIAALPGATLGTLGGPG' A
#
# COMPACT_ATOMS: atom_id res chain seq x y z
N MET A 1 18.89 -12.96 13.86
CA MET A 1 18.17 -11.81 13.30
C MET A 1 17.20 -12.43 12.33
N ASP A 2 15.90 -12.38 12.61
CA ASP A 2 14.93 -12.82 11.63
C ASP A 2 15.11 -11.96 10.38
N GLU A 3 15.23 -12.61 9.22
CA GLU A 3 15.47 -11.93 7.95
C GLU A 3 14.16 -11.27 7.52
N VAL A 4 14.19 -9.95 7.28
CA VAL A 4 12.99 -9.23 6.83
C VAL A 4 12.82 -9.49 5.34
N GLU A 5 11.90 -10.40 5.00
CA GLU A 5 11.57 -10.72 3.61
C GLU A 5 10.90 -9.53 2.91
N VAL A 6 11.21 -9.41 1.61
CA VAL A 6 10.57 -8.47 0.69
C VAL A 6 9.64 -9.25 -0.21
N GLU A 7 8.33 -9.01 -0.09
CA GLU A 7 7.29 -9.66 -0.88
C GLU A 7 6.76 -8.70 -1.95
N VAL A 8 6.62 -9.18 -3.19
CA VAL A 8 5.90 -8.45 -4.25
C VAL A 8 4.44 -8.87 -4.21
N VAL A 9 3.57 -8.02 -3.66
CA VAL A 9 2.13 -8.30 -3.48
C VAL A 9 1.38 -8.14 -4.80
N VAL A 10 1.71 -7.07 -5.54
CA VAL A 10 1.18 -6.79 -6.88
C VAL A 10 2.29 -6.20 -7.72
N ALA A 11 2.40 -6.61 -8.98
CA ALA A 11 3.29 -5.97 -9.94
C ALA A 11 2.70 -6.04 -11.35
N HIS A 12 2.64 -4.88 -12.01
CA HIS A 12 2.42 -4.77 -13.44
C HIS A 12 3.13 -3.52 -13.99
N SER A 13 2.99 -3.25 -15.29
CA SER A 13 3.78 -2.22 -15.99
C SER A 13 3.63 -0.79 -15.45
N GLU A 14 2.55 -0.46 -14.76
CA GLU A 14 2.31 0.90 -14.24
C GLU A 14 2.62 1.05 -12.76
N ARG A 15 2.47 -0.03 -11.97
CA ARG A 15 2.55 0.03 -10.51
C ARG A 15 3.00 -1.28 -9.91
N ALA A 16 3.61 -1.17 -8.73
CA ALA A 16 3.95 -2.31 -7.91
C ALA A 16 3.66 -1.99 -6.44
N THR A 17 3.27 -3.02 -5.69
CA THR A 17 3.15 -2.97 -4.24
C THR A 17 4.12 -3.98 -3.64
N LEU A 18 5.04 -3.51 -2.81
CA LEU A 18 5.95 -4.34 -2.03
C LEU A 18 5.47 -4.39 -0.58
N ARG A 19 5.69 -5.51 0.09
CA ARG A 19 5.55 -5.65 1.54
C ARG A 19 6.91 -5.97 2.14
N ILE A 20 7.26 -5.26 3.21
CA ILE A 20 8.52 -5.42 3.96
C ILE A 20 8.15 -5.41 5.44
N GLY A 21 8.04 -6.60 6.03
CA GLY A 21 7.46 -6.76 7.37
C GLY A 21 6.03 -6.19 7.43
N ASP A 22 5.85 -5.15 8.25
CA ASP A 22 4.58 -4.43 8.45
C ASP A 22 4.50 -3.11 7.67
N VAL A 23 5.32 -2.94 6.64
CA VAL A 23 5.29 -1.76 5.75
C VAL A 23 4.90 -2.19 4.34
N PHE A 24 4.01 -1.42 3.72
CA PHE A 24 3.70 -1.53 2.30
C PHE A 24 4.28 -0.32 1.55
N LEU A 25 4.95 -0.59 0.44
CA LEU A 25 5.43 0.43 -0.50
C LEU A 25 4.62 0.35 -1.77
N LYS A 26 3.88 1.40 -2.09
CA LYS A 26 3.17 1.56 -3.35
C LYS A 26 4.01 2.40 -4.28
N VAL A 27 4.44 1.81 -5.40
CA VAL A 27 5.20 2.47 -6.46
C VAL A 27 4.24 2.70 -7.62
N ASP A 28 4.05 3.95 -8.04
CA ASP A 28 3.22 4.33 -9.19
C ASP A 28 3.92 5.42 -9.99
N ALA A 29 3.98 5.27 -11.32
CA ALA A 29 4.61 6.25 -12.20
C ALA A 29 3.82 7.58 -12.28
N ASP A 30 2.54 7.58 -11.91
CA ASP A 30 1.66 8.74 -11.90
C ASP A 30 1.55 9.33 -10.48
N GLN A 31 2.31 10.40 -10.22
CA GLN A 31 2.35 11.04 -8.91
C GLN A 31 0.98 11.56 -8.45
N ALA A 32 0.12 12.00 -9.38
CA ALA A 32 -1.19 12.52 -9.01
C ALA A 32 -2.08 11.45 -8.37
N ARG A 33 -1.90 10.17 -8.75
CA ARG A 33 -2.61 9.04 -8.12
C ARG A 33 -2.14 8.79 -6.70
N ILE A 34 -0.83 8.90 -6.46
CA ILE A 34 -0.24 8.76 -5.12
C ILE A 34 -0.73 9.88 -4.19
N ASP A 35 -0.68 11.13 -4.66
CA ASP A 35 -1.10 12.29 -3.85
C ASP A 35 -2.58 12.18 -3.48
N ALA A 36 -3.43 11.83 -4.47
CA ALA A 36 -4.85 11.62 -4.23
C ALA A 36 -5.11 10.48 -3.24
N GLU A 37 -4.35 9.38 -3.30
CA GLU A 37 -4.49 8.29 -2.36
C GLU A 37 -4.13 8.70 -0.92
N ALA A 38 -3.00 9.40 -0.75
CA ALA A 38 -2.58 9.89 0.55
C ALA A 38 -3.58 10.91 1.13
N GLU A 39 -4.12 11.81 0.31
CA GLU A 39 -5.15 12.77 0.73
C GLU A 39 -6.45 12.08 1.12
N VAL A 40 -6.93 11.12 0.32
CA VAL A 40 -8.14 10.35 0.63
C VAL A 40 -7.98 9.57 1.92
N MET A 41 -6.82 8.97 2.18
CA MET A 41 -6.54 8.27 3.45
C MET A 41 -6.66 9.19 4.67
N ALA A 42 -6.25 10.46 4.54
CA ALA A 42 -6.33 11.46 5.62
C ALA A 42 -7.78 11.93 5.90
N LEU A 43 -8.68 11.80 4.92
CA LEU A 43 -10.07 12.28 5.01
C LEU A 43 -11.08 11.16 5.29
N ALA A 44 -10.67 9.90 5.23
CA ALA A 44 -11.57 8.76 5.33
C ALA A 44 -12.25 8.66 6.72
N PRO A 45 -13.58 8.41 6.80
CA PRO A 45 -14.30 8.27 8.07
C PRO A 45 -14.12 6.89 8.71
N VAL A 46 -13.10 6.13 8.30
CA VAL A 46 -12.79 4.77 8.75
C VAL A 46 -11.28 4.66 9.00
N PRO A 47 -10.82 3.70 9.81
CA PRO A 47 -9.39 3.47 9.98
C PRO A 47 -8.69 3.24 8.64
N THR A 48 -7.66 4.03 8.36
CA THR A 48 -6.78 3.90 7.21
C THR A 48 -5.37 3.56 7.66
N PRO A 49 -4.56 2.94 6.78
CA PRO A 49 -3.12 2.80 7.02
C PRO A 49 -2.47 4.15 7.37
N GLU A 50 -1.57 4.15 8.35
CA GLU A 50 -0.75 5.33 8.63
C GLU A 50 0.19 5.59 7.44
N VAL A 51 0.22 6.82 6.93
CA VAL A 51 1.19 7.26 5.93
C VAL A 51 2.51 7.55 6.62
N LEU A 52 3.52 6.69 6.40
CA LEU A 52 4.85 6.82 6.99
C LEU A 52 5.66 7.90 6.27
N TRP A 53 5.59 7.91 4.93
CA TRP A 53 6.16 8.96 4.09
C TRP A 53 5.58 8.88 2.67
N CYS A 54 5.59 10.02 1.97
CA CYS A 54 5.32 10.11 0.54
C CYS A 54 6.50 10.80 -0.14
N ARG A 55 7.18 10.10 -1.04
CA ARG A 55 8.28 10.63 -1.85
C ARG A 55 8.15 10.06 -3.26
N PRO A 56 7.85 10.89 -4.27
CA PRO A 56 7.69 10.44 -5.64
C PRO A 56 8.82 9.51 -6.09
N PRO A 57 8.52 8.33 -6.69
CA PRO A 57 7.21 7.80 -7.10
C PRO A 57 6.60 6.81 -6.07
N VAL A 58 6.88 6.96 -4.79
CA VAL A 58 6.57 5.95 -3.76
C VAL A 58 5.78 6.54 -2.59
N LEU A 59 4.74 5.81 -2.19
CA LEU A 59 3.99 6.01 -0.95
C LEU A 59 4.26 4.84 -0.02
N ALA A 60 4.70 5.14 1.20
CA ALA A 60 4.90 4.14 2.25
C ALA A 60 3.81 4.24 3.31
N ILE A 61 3.18 3.11 3.59
CA ILE A 61 2.11 2.99 4.58
C ILE A 61 2.37 1.84 5.56
N ALA A 62 1.92 1.99 6.79
CA ALA A 62 1.92 0.91 7.77
C ALA A 62 0.86 -0.15 7.42
N ALA A 63 1.08 -1.41 7.79
CA ALA A 63 0.05 -2.43 7.72
C ALA A 63 -1.11 -2.04 8.63
N LEU A 64 -2.33 -2.03 8.09
CA LEU A 64 -3.53 -1.76 8.88
C LEU A 64 -3.95 -3.06 9.61
N PRO A 65 -4.02 -3.06 10.96
CA PRO A 65 -4.46 -4.24 11.70
C PRO A 65 -5.91 -4.60 11.36
N GLY A 66 -6.17 -5.86 11.07
CA GLY A 66 -7.51 -6.35 10.79
C GLY A 66 -7.52 -7.75 10.17
N ALA A 67 -8.70 -8.32 10.05
CA ALA A 67 -8.92 -9.57 9.33
C ALA A 67 -9.57 -9.26 7.97
N THR A 68 -9.01 -9.83 6.89
CA THR A 68 -9.61 -9.74 5.56
C THR A 68 -10.99 -10.42 5.56
N LEU A 69 -12.04 -9.68 5.22
CA LEU A 69 -13.42 -10.21 5.18
C LEU A 69 -13.73 -10.99 3.88
N GLY A 70 -12.90 -10.84 2.86
CA GLY A 70 -13.02 -11.51 1.57
C GLY A 70 -12.11 -10.86 0.52
N THR A 71 -11.95 -11.53 -0.63
CA THR A 71 -11.16 -11.02 -1.78
C THR A 71 -12.10 -10.69 -2.93
N LEU A 72 -12.09 -9.44 -3.39
CA LEU A 72 -12.85 -9.05 -4.58
C LEU A 72 -12.14 -9.58 -5.84
N GLY A 73 -12.84 -10.33 -6.69
CA GLY A 73 -12.31 -10.87 -7.95
C GLY A 73 -11.61 -12.24 -7.86
N GLY A 74 -11.81 -13.00 -6.77
CA GLY A 74 -11.38 -14.40 -6.72
C GLY A 74 -12.12 -15.27 -7.76
N PRO A 75 -11.60 -16.45 -8.11
CA PRO A 75 -12.31 -17.35 -9.02
C PRO A 75 -13.69 -17.66 -8.42
N GLY A 76 -14.74 -17.45 -9.23
CA GLY A 76 -16.11 -17.81 -8.89
C GLY A 76 -16.30 -19.32 -8.79
#